data_AF-A0A956X1L7-F1
#
_entry.id   AF-A0A956X1L7-F1
#
_cell.length_a   1.000
_cell.length_b   1.000
_cell.length_c   1.000
_cell.angle_alpha   90.00
_cell.angle_beta   90.00
_cell.angle_gamma   90.00
#
_symmetry.space_group_name_H-M   'P 1'
#
loop_
_entity.id
_entity.type
_entity.pdbx_description
1 polymer ?
#
loop_
_entity_poly.entity_id
_entity_poly.type
_entity_poly.pdbx_seq_one_letter_code
_entity_poly.pdbx_strand_id
1 'polypeptide(L)'
;MTQTPFLWLGANRARRWPVGDKARLLDKAAHAGLPVSAGAILLDEFFALLAAEGVVDVRDGVVTAVDDDWLYETLYEGIRFPRLDAPAIIRAAFSVDGAALTADPRYAPQRAVHLDDPAQLARGLCRVWSSAAAAGLRRDVLLMEMIAAEIEGTAVTTANAPDPVTSQAANASPETLTLPQLGRFGRPDAALPPFAQRLQMLLRGVRRTFGGGVWQVDWLDDGRICWIIQLHARSI
;
A
#
# COMPACT_ATOMS: atom_id res chain seq x y z
N MET A 1 20.53 -9.77 17.15
CA MET A 1 19.10 -9.41 17.27
C MET A 1 18.39 -10.02 16.08
N THR A 2 17.43 -10.91 16.30
CA THR A 2 16.58 -11.47 15.24
C THR A 2 15.80 -10.32 14.62
N GLN A 3 16.24 -9.84 13.46
CA GLN A 3 15.54 -8.79 12.74
C GLN A 3 14.18 -9.33 12.29
N THR A 4 13.11 -8.60 12.57
CA THR A 4 11.76 -8.96 12.12
C THR A 4 11.74 -8.80 10.59
N PRO A 5 11.40 -9.84 9.81
CA PRO A 5 11.48 -9.77 8.33
C PRO A 5 10.25 -9.12 7.69
N PHE A 6 9.13 -9.00 8.41
CA PHE A 6 7.92 -8.34 7.93
C PHE A 6 7.06 -7.77 9.05
N LEU A 7 6.17 -6.82 8.72
CA LEU A 7 5.17 -6.25 9.61
C LEU A 7 3.78 -6.40 9.01
N TRP A 8 2.85 -7.00 9.75
CA TRP A 8 1.45 -7.05 9.33
C TRP A 8 0.80 -5.66 9.41
N LEU A 9 0.03 -5.26 8.39
CA LEU A 9 -0.69 -3.99 8.39
C LEU A 9 -1.76 -3.99 9.48
N GLY A 10 -1.83 -2.91 10.25
CA GLY A 10 -2.75 -2.74 11.38
C GLY A 10 -2.14 -3.11 12.73
N ALA A 11 -0.94 -3.71 12.74
CA ALA A 11 -0.19 -3.94 13.97
C ALA A 11 0.37 -2.64 14.59
N ASN A 12 0.37 -1.53 13.83
CA ASN A 12 0.92 -0.23 14.22
C ASN A 12 2.41 -0.30 14.57
N ARG A 13 3.12 -1.30 14.05
CA ARG A 13 4.54 -1.51 14.35
C ARG A 13 5.42 -0.66 13.46
N ALA A 14 4.98 -0.28 12.25
CA ALA A 14 5.77 0.46 11.27
C ALA A 14 6.34 1.78 11.83
N ARG A 15 5.66 2.41 12.80
CA ARG A 15 6.15 3.63 13.48
C ARG A 15 7.51 3.48 14.19
N ARG A 16 7.95 2.25 14.45
CA ARG A 16 9.22 1.93 15.12
C ARG A 16 10.32 1.49 14.17
N TRP A 17 10.02 1.48 12.86
CA TRP A 17 10.94 1.03 11.83
C TRP A 17 11.23 2.16 10.85
N PRO A 18 12.41 2.19 10.23
CA PRO A 18 12.78 3.19 9.23
C PRO A 18 12.12 2.90 7.88
N VAL A 19 10.85 2.50 7.87
CA VAL A 19 10.06 2.26 6.66
C VAL A 19 9.50 3.57 6.14
N GLY A 20 9.35 3.67 4.82
CA GLY A 20 8.80 4.85 4.18
C GLY A 20 7.37 5.19 4.63
N ASP A 21 7.06 6.49 4.64
CA ASP A 21 5.76 7.06 5.01
C ASP A 21 4.57 6.35 4.38
N LYS A 22 4.67 5.95 3.11
CA LYS A 22 3.62 5.21 2.40
C LYS A 22 3.17 3.97 3.18
N ALA A 23 4.11 3.11 3.59
CA ALA A 23 3.82 1.90 4.35
C ALA A 23 3.40 2.23 5.79
N ARG A 24 4.08 3.20 6.42
CA ARG A 24 3.78 3.63 7.79
C ARG A 24 2.36 4.18 7.94
N LEU A 25 1.89 4.96 6.97
CA LEU A 25 0.57 5.57 6.97
C LEU A 25 -0.53 4.52 6.75
N LEU A 26 -0.30 3.52 5.89
CA LEU A 26 -1.24 2.41 5.70
C LEU A 26 -1.35 1.54 6.96
N ASP A 27 -0.23 1.20 7.62
CA ASP A 27 -0.24 0.47 8.89
C ASP A 27 -1.02 1.23 9.97
N LYS A 28 -0.81 2.56 10.06
CA LYS A 28 -1.55 3.43 10.98
C LYS A 28 -3.05 3.51 10.62
N ALA A 29 -3.40 3.58 9.33
CA ALA A 29 -4.78 3.63 8.88
C ALA A 29 -5.53 2.35 9.25
N ALA A 30 -4.96 1.19 8.91
CA ALA A 30 -5.51 -0.12 9.25
C ALA A 30 -5.69 -0.28 10.77
N HIS A 31 -4.69 0.15 11.55
CA HIS A 31 -4.76 0.09 13.02
C HIS A 31 -5.90 0.94 13.60
N ALA A 32 -6.20 2.07 12.97
CA ALA A 32 -7.31 2.94 13.37
C ALA A 32 -8.69 2.41 12.92
N GLY A 33 -8.75 1.23 12.30
CA GLY A 33 -9.98 0.65 11.76
C GLY A 33 -10.45 1.29 10.47
N LEU A 34 -9.58 2.04 9.76
CA LEU A 34 -9.89 2.49 8.42
C LEU A 34 -9.78 1.32 7.44
N PRO A 35 -10.63 1.24 6.41
CA PRO A 35 -10.55 0.19 5.39
C PRO A 35 -9.23 0.25 4.63
N VAL A 36 -8.39 -0.75 4.87
CA VAL A 36 -7.14 -1.05 4.13
C VAL A 36 -7.19 -2.55 3.87
N SER A 37 -6.84 -3.00 2.66
CA SER A 37 -6.85 -4.43 2.36
C SER A 37 -5.82 -5.19 3.21
N ALA A 38 -6.06 -6.49 3.42
CA ALA A 38 -5.13 -7.32 4.17
C ALA A 38 -3.75 -7.32 3.49
N GLY A 39 -2.69 -7.34 4.29
CA GLY A 39 -1.35 -7.21 3.76
C GLY A 39 -0.29 -6.98 4.81
N ALA A 40 0.94 -6.88 4.33
CA ALA A 40 2.12 -6.70 5.15
C ALA A 40 3.19 -5.86 4.43
N ILE A 41 4.12 -5.38 5.23
CA ILE A 41 5.35 -4.73 4.78
C ILE A 41 6.47 -5.77 4.92
N LEU A 42 6.99 -6.28 3.81
CA LEU A 42 8.28 -6.98 3.83
C LEU A 42 9.36 -5.93 4.03
N LEU A 43 10.21 -6.17 5.02
CA LEU A 43 11.25 -5.23 5.39
C LEU A 43 12.53 -5.48 4.58
N ASP A 44 13.34 -4.44 4.41
CA ASP A 44 14.65 -4.52 3.77
C ASP A 44 15.55 -5.60 4.38
N GLU A 45 15.40 -5.87 5.68
CA GLU A 45 16.10 -6.95 6.39
C GLU A 45 15.80 -8.33 5.79
N PHE A 46 14.60 -8.56 5.26
CA PHE A 46 14.28 -9.80 4.56
C PHE A 46 15.01 -9.89 3.22
N PHE A 47 15.04 -8.80 2.44
CA PHE A 47 15.82 -8.74 1.20
C PHE A 47 17.32 -8.98 1.47
N ALA A 48 17.88 -8.34 2.50
CA ALA A 48 19.28 -8.50 2.88
C ALA A 48 19.60 -9.94 3.30
N LEU A 49 18.70 -10.60 4.04
CA LEU A 49 18.81 -12.02 4.38
C LEU A 49 18.84 -12.90 3.13
N LEU A 50 17.89 -12.71 2.21
CA LEU A 50 17.82 -13.48 0.96
C LEU A 50 19.10 -13.33 0.12
N ALA A 51 19.66 -12.12 0.06
CA ALA A 51 20.89 -11.87 -0.67
C ALA A 51 22.12 -12.49 0.01
N ALA A 52 22.18 -12.43 1.35
CA ALA A 52 23.28 -13.03 2.13
C ALA A 52 23.29 -14.56 2.04
N GLU A 53 22.12 -15.20 2.04
CA GLU A 53 21.96 -16.64 1.92
C GLU A 53 22.00 -17.14 0.46
N GLY A 54 22.09 -16.23 -0.52
CA GLY A 54 22.15 -16.58 -1.94
C GLY A 54 20.81 -17.06 -2.54
N VAL A 55 19.68 -16.77 -1.88
CA VAL A 55 18.33 -17.04 -2.41
C VAL A 55 18.01 -16.11 -3.58
N VAL A 56 18.50 -14.87 -3.51
CA VAL A 56 18.47 -13.91 -4.60
C VAL A 56 19.87 -13.44 -4.96
N ASP A 57 20.09 -13.22 -6.25
CA ASP A 57 21.31 -12.63 -6.78
C ASP A 57 21.05 -11.20 -7.27
N VAL A 58 22.05 -10.33 -7.15
CA VAL A 58 21.98 -8.92 -7.53
C VAL A 58 23.12 -8.62 -8.50
N ARG A 59 22.79 -8.43 -9.78
CA ARG A 59 23.76 -8.10 -10.84
C ARG A 59 23.33 -6.86 -11.59
N ASP A 60 24.20 -5.86 -11.67
CA ASP A 60 23.94 -4.59 -12.35
C ASP A 60 22.62 -3.91 -11.92
N GLY A 61 22.26 -4.05 -10.64
CA GLY A 61 21.01 -3.53 -10.06
C GLY A 61 19.76 -4.38 -10.32
N VAL A 62 19.88 -5.44 -11.12
CA VAL A 62 18.82 -6.41 -11.35
C VAL A 62 18.86 -7.48 -10.28
N VAL A 63 17.72 -7.71 -9.64
CA VAL A 63 17.50 -8.77 -8.66
C VAL A 63 16.83 -9.95 -9.35
N THR A 64 17.37 -11.15 -9.16
CA THR A 64 16.79 -12.40 -9.67
C THR A 64 16.76 -13.44 -8.56
N ALA A 65 15.69 -14.24 -8.47
CA ALA A 65 15.70 -15.44 -7.65
C ALA A 65 16.68 -16.45 -8.26
N VAL A 66 17.47 -17.10 -7.42
CA VAL A 66 18.33 -18.22 -7.86
C VAL A 66 17.48 -19.45 -8.15
N ASP A 67 16.46 -19.66 -7.33
CA ASP A 67 15.45 -20.70 -7.46
C ASP A 67 14.10 -20.14 -6.94
N ASP A 68 13.03 -20.28 -7.73
CA ASP A 68 11.71 -19.72 -7.43
C ASP A 68 11.05 -20.42 -6.22
N ASP A 69 11.21 -21.74 -6.10
CA ASP A 69 10.67 -22.54 -5.00
C ASP A 69 11.42 -22.23 -3.71
N TRP A 70 12.73 -22.04 -3.77
CA TRP A 70 13.51 -21.70 -2.58
C TRP A 70 13.12 -20.33 -1.99
N LEU A 71 12.88 -19.33 -2.84
CA LEU A 71 12.36 -18.03 -2.39
C LEU A 71 10.97 -18.16 -1.76
N TYR A 72 10.10 -18.97 -2.37
CA TYR A 72 8.77 -19.28 -1.85
C TYR A 72 8.81 -19.94 -0.48
N GLU A 73 9.62 -21.00 -0.31
CA GLU A 73 9.81 -21.71 0.95
C GLU A 73 10.40 -20.78 2.01
N THR A 74 11.36 -19.93 1.64
CA THR A 74 11.94 -18.96 2.57
C THR A 74 10.90 -17.97 3.09
N LEU A 75 9.95 -17.54 2.24
CA LEU A 75 8.85 -16.65 2.63
C LEU A 75 7.84 -17.35 3.55
N TYR A 76 7.36 -18.54 3.19
CA TYR A 76 6.24 -19.19 3.88
C TYR A 76 6.65 -20.12 5.00
N GLU A 77 7.78 -20.79 4.87
CA GLU A 77 8.28 -21.75 5.85
C GLU A 77 9.37 -21.14 6.73
N GLY A 78 10.28 -20.39 6.12
CA GLY A 78 11.39 -19.71 6.80
C GLY A 78 10.91 -18.60 7.72
N ILE A 79 10.28 -17.56 7.15
CA ILE A 79 9.81 -16.41 7.93
C ILE A 79 8.36 -16.51 8.38
N ARG A 80 7.61 -17.54 7.94
CA ARG A 80 6.20 -17.76 8.26
C ARG A 80 5.29 -16.58 7.91
N PHE A 81 5.47 -16.04 6.70
CA PHE A 81 4.59 -14.99 6.19
C PHE A 81 3.13 -15.49 6.12
N PRO A 82 2.14 -14.72 6.62
CA PRO A 82 0.74 -15.12 6.57
C PRO A 82 0.23 -15.24 5.13
N ARG A 83 -0.69 -16.18 4.89
CA ARG A 83 -1.36 -16.30 3.59
C ARG A 83 -2.33 -15.13 3.38
N LEU A 84 -2.43 -14.69 2.13
CA LEU A 84 -3.47 -13.77 1.65
C LEU A 84 -4.50 -14.61 0.90
N ASP A 85 -5.77 -14.23 1.01
CA ASP A 85 -6.90 -15.00 0.46
C ASP A 85 -7.22 -14.59 -0.99
N ALA A 86 -6.66 -13.48 -1.45
CA ALA A 86 -6.82 -12.95 -2.81
C ALA A 86 -5.46 -12.72 -3.51
N PRO A 87 -5.43 -12.64 -4.85
CA PRO A 87 -4.25 -12.21 -5.58
C PRO A 87 -3.72 -10.88 -5.04
N ALA A 88 -2.41 -10.75 -4.97
CA ALA A 88 -1.76 -9.62 -4.34
C ALA A 88 -1.36 -8.53 -5.35
N ILE A 89 -1.22 -7.32 -4.83
CA ILE A 89 -0.39 -6.26 -5.39
C ILE A 89 0.91 -6.19 -4.60
N ILE A 90 2.04 -6.17 -5.31
CA ILE A 90 3.37 -5.97 -4.76
C ILE A 90 3.82 -4.58 -5.17
N ARG A 91 4.14 -3.71 -4.21
CA ARG A 91 4.49 -2.30 -4.44
C ARG A 91 5.78 -1.94 -3.74
N ALA A 92 6.51 -0.98 -4.29
CA ALA A 92 7.64 -0.40 -3.59
C ALA A 92 7.16 0.42 -2.39
N ALA A 93 7.83 0.22 -1.25
CA ALA A 93 7.75 1.07 -0.06
C ALA A 93 9.12 1.65 0.30
N PHE A 94 9.92 1.86 -0.74
CA PHE A 94 11.30 2.30 -0.70
C PHE A 94 11.50 3.60 0.06
N SER A 95 12.61 3.67 0.79
CA SER A 95 12.97 4.85 1.58
C SER A 95 14.47 5.09 1.64
N VAL A 96 14.84 6.36 1.82
CA VAL A 96 16.21 6.80 2.13
C VAL A 96 16.14 7.50 3.48
N ASP A 97 16.90 7.01 4.47
CA ASP A 97 16.87 7.51 5.85
C ASP A 97 15.44 7.59 6.46
N GLY A 98 14.56 6.66 6.06
CA GLY A 98 13.16 6.62 6.49
C GLY A 98 12.23 7.60 5.76
N ALA A 99 12.74 8.48 4.88
CA ALA A 99 11.93 9.29 4.00
C ALA A 99 11.49 8.47 2.77
N ALA A 100 10.17 8.35 2.57
CA ALA A 100 9.61 7.58 1.47
C ALA A 100 9.82 8.28 0.12
N LEU A 101 9.99 7.47 -0.94
CA LEU A 101 9.67 7.93 -2.29
C LEU A 101 8.15 8.14 -2.42
N THR A 102 7.74 9.27 -2.97
CA THR A 102 6.32 9.68 -3.05
C THR A 102 5.51 8.88 -4.05
N ALA A 103 6.16 8.37 -5.10
CA ALA A 103 5.54 7.56 -6.14
C ALA A 103 6.23 6.19 -6.25
N ASP A 104 5.47 5.18 -6.67
CA ASP A 104 6.05 3.91 -7.08
C ASP A 104 6.99 4.15 -8.28
N PRO A 105 8.22 3.59 -8.27
CA PRO A 105 9.07 3.60 -9.45
C PRO A 105 8.34 2.99 -10.66
N ARG A 106 8.75 3.39 -11.86
CA ARG A 106 8.16 2.85 -13.09
C ARG A 106 8.29 1.32 -13.06
N TYR A 107 7.18 0.63 -13.37
CA TYR A 107 7.05 -0.84 -13.34
C TYR A 107 7.06 -1.50 -11.95
N ALA A 108 7.17 -0.76 -10.85
CA ALA A 108 7.20 -1.34 -9.52
C ALA A 108 5.88 -2.00 -9.05
N PRO A 109 4.66 -1.50 -9.35
CA PRO A 109 3.48 -2.23 -8.92
C PRO A 109 3.28 -3.47 -9.79
N GLN A 110 3.48 -4.65 -9.21
CA GLN A 110 3.10 -5.93 -9.81
C GLN A 110 1.70 -6.28 -9.31
N ARG A 111 0.74 -6.38 -10.22
CA ARG A 111 -0.68 -6.57 -9.89
C ARG A 111 -1.12 -8.00 -10.18
N ALA A 112 -2.15 -8.46 -9.46
CA ALA A 112 -2.74 -9.79 -9.63
C ALA A 112 -1.71 -10.93 -9.50
N VAL A 113 -0.79 -10.81 -8.55
CA VAL A 113 0.23 -11.82 -8.28
C VAL A 113 -0.37 -12.91 -7.39
N HIS A 114 -0.40 -14.14 -7.88
CA HIS A 114 -0.76 -15.30 -7.08
C HIS A 114 0.43 -15.70 -6.22
N LEU A 115 0.39 -15.40 -4.92
CA LEU A 115 1.53 -15.65 -4.02
C LEU A 115 1.73 -17.14 -3.70
N ASP A 116 0.74 -17.98 -3.98
CA ASP A 116 0.82 -19.43 -3.90
C ASP A 116 1.54 -20.08 -5.10
N ASP A 117 1.75 -19.33 -6.19
CA ASP A 117 2.56 -19.71 -7.35
C ASP A 117 4.01 -19.18 -7.16
N PRO A 118 5.01 -20.07 -6.93
CA PRO A 118 6.40 -19.67 -6.69
C PRO A 118 6.98 -18.78 -7.79
N ALA A 119 6.69 -19.07 -9.05
CA ALA A 119 7.21 -18.30 -10.18
C ALA A 119 6.57 -16.92 -10.28
N GLN A 120 5.29 -16.78 -9.96
CA GLN A 120 4.64 -15.46 -9.89
C GLN A 120 5.17 -14.63 -8.71
N LEU A 121 5.30 -15.24 -7.53
CA LEU A 121 5.86 -14.60 -6.34
C LEU A 121 7.27 -14.08 -6.61
N ALA A 122 8.17 -14.95 -7.08
CA ALA A 122 9.57 -14.64 -7.33
C ALA A 122 9.72 -13.52 -8.36
N ARG A 123 9.07 -13.66 -9.53
CA ARG A 123 9.08 -12.61 -10.55
C ARG A 123 8.52 -11.29 -10.03
N GLY A 124 7.47 -11.34 -9.23
CA GLY A 124 6.84 -10.16 -8.65
C GLY A 124 7.79 -9.39 -7.73
N LEU A 125 8.33 -10.06 -6.71
CA LEU A 125 9.26 -9.48 -5.75
C LEU A 125 10.54 -8.97 -6.43
N CYS A 126 11.17 -9.79 -7.27
CA CYS A 126 12.40 -9.45 -7.99
C CYS A 126 12.21 -8.23 -8.89
N ARG A 127 11.07 -8.08 -9.59
CA ARG A 127 10.77 -6.88 -10.40
C ARG A 127 10.66 -5.63 -9.54
N VAL A 128 9.98 -5.72 -8.39
CA VAL A 128 9.86 -4.57 -7.48
C VAL A 128 11.24 -4.20 -6.95
N TRP A 129 12.01 -5.14 -6.42
CA TRP A 129 13.35 -4.87 -5.89
C TRP A 129 14.33 -4.34 -6.95
N SER A 130 14.25 -4.84 -8.19
CA SER A 130 15.04 -4.34 -9.33
C SER A 130 14.70 -2.90 -9.72
N SER A 131 13.53 -2.39 -9.34
CA SER A 131 13.13 -1.01 -9.61
C SER A 131 13.81 0.01 -8.67
N ALA A 132 14.58 -0.45 -7.67
CA ALA A 132 15.36 0.40 -6.79
C ALA A 132 16.55 1.00 -7.55
N ALA A 133 16.39 2.24 -8.04
CA ALA A 133 17.36 2.91 -8.92
C ALA A 133 18.64 3.42 -8.22
N ALA A 134 18.72 3.39 -6.88
CA ALA A 134 19.82 3.98 -6.11
C ALA A 134 20.47 2.98 -5.15
N ALA A 135 21.80 3.05 -5.03
CA ALA A 135 22.53 2.40 -3.94
C ALA A 135 22.15 3.03 -2.59
N GLY A 136 22.06 2.22 -1.53
CA GLY A 136 21.75 2.67 -0.16
C GLY A 136 20.26 2.88 0.15
N LEU A 137 19.37 2.59 -0.78
CA LEU A 137 17.93 2.67 -0.58
C LEU A 137 17.40 1.41 0.14
N ARG A 138 16.59 1.60 1.19
CA ARG A 138 15.91 0.49 1.87
C ARG A 138 14.83 -0.08 0.96
N ARG A 139 14.90 -1.38 0.68
CA ARG A 139 14.03 -2.11 -0.26
C ARG A 139 12.79 -2.71 0.40
N ASP A 140 12.15 -1.94 1.29
CA ASP A 140 10.87 -2.35 1.88
C ASP A 140 9.78 -2.49 0.78
N VAL A 141 8.93 -3.52 0.88
CA VAL A 141 7.90 -3.86 -0.11
C VAL A 141 6.54 -4.00 0.58
N LEU A 142 5.51 -3.41 0.00
CA LEU A 142 4.11 -3.63 0.40
C LEU A 142 3.53 -4.79 -0.40
N LEU A 143 3.08 -5.83 0.30
CA LEU A 143 2.20 -6.87 -0.24
C LEU A 143 0.81 -6.68 0.32
N MET A 144 -0.17 -6.48 -0.55
CA MET A 144 -1.56 -6.26 -0.16
C MET A 144 -2.47 -7.06 -1.07
N GLU A 145 -3.62 -7.49 -0.57
CA GLU A 145 -4.65 -8.06 -1.42
C GLU A 145 -5.14 -7.03 -2.43
N MET A 146 -5.33 -7.49 -3.68
CA MET A 146 -5.97 -6.71 -4.72
C MET A 146 -7.46 -6.54 -4.40
N ILE A 147 -7.95 -5.34 -4.63
CA ILE A 147 -9.37 -5.02 -4.54
C ILE A 147 -9.93 -4.98 -5.96
N ALA A 148 -11.02 -5.73 -6.20
CA ALA A 148 -11.78 -5.68 -7.43
C ALA A 148 -12.64 -4.41 -7.46
N ALA A 149 -12.01 -3.29 -7.80
CA ALA A 149 -12.65 -1.98 -7.76
C ALA A 149 -13.66 -1.80 -8.91
N GLU A 150 -14.84 -1.28 -8.59
CA GLU A 150 -15.80 -0.74 -9.55
C GLU A 150 -15.42 0.71 -9.92
N ILE A 151 -14.94 1.47 -8.93
CA ILE A 151 -14.55 2.86 -9.06
C ILE A 151 -13.24 3.09 -8.32
N GLU A 152 -12.33 3.81 -8.95
CA GLU A 152 -11.07 4.25 -8.34
C GLU A 152 -10.93 5.76 -8.38
N GLY A 153 -10.04 6.31 -7.57
CA GLY A 153 -9.82 7.74 -7.62
C GLY A 153 -8.82 8.28 -6.61
N THR A 154 -8.77 9.60 -6.60
CA THR A 154 -7.99 10.37 -5.64
C THR A 154 -8.90 11.40 -5.00
N ALA A 155 -8.77 11.58 -3.69
CA ALA A 155 -9.44 12.63 -2.94
C ALA A 155 -8.41 13.45 -2.17
N VAL A 156 -8.63 14.75 -2.06
CA VAL A 156 -7.87 15.61 -1.15
C VAL A 156 -8.79 16.03 -0.03
N THR A 157 -8.32 15.92 1.21
CA THR A 157 -9.08 16.34 2.37
C THR A 157 -8.29 17.26 3.28
N THR A 158 -8.92 18.38 3.66
CA THR A 158 -8.34 19.44 4.50
C THR A 158 -9.40 19.90 5.50
N ALA A 159 -9.02 20.19 6.75
CA ALA A 159 -10.00 20.60 7.76
C ALA A 159 -10.84 21.82 7.31
N ASN A 160 -12.15 21.73 7.50
CA ASN A 160 -13.11 22.82 7.26
C ASN A 160 -13.22 23.30 5.80
N ALA A 161 -12.82 22.48 4.83
CA ALA A 161 -12.98 22.74 3.40
C ALA A 161 -13.65 21.54 2.71
N PRO A 162 -14.47 21.74 1.66
CA PRO A 162 -14.98 20.63 0.85
C PRO A 162 -13.84 19.80 0.27
N ASP A 163 -14.07 18.49 0.14
CA ASP A 163 -13.06 17.53 -0.32
C ASP A 163 -13.18 17.40 -1.86
N PRO A 164 -12.22 17.90 -2.67
CA PRO A 164 -12.21 17.64 -4.11
C PRO A 164 -11.84 16.18 -4.37
N VAL A 165 -12.57 15.56 -5.29
CA VAL A 165 -12.44 14.15 -5.65
C VAL A 165 -12.37 14.03 -7.17
N THR A 166 -11.42 13.23 -7.64
CA THR A 166 -11.40 12.67 -8.99
C THR A 166 -11.76 11.20 -8.88
N SER A 167 -12.71 10.74 -9.66
CA SER A 167 -13.14 9.33 -9.71
C SER A 167 -13.19 8.82 -11.14
N GLN A 168 -12.93 7.54 -11.32
CA GLN A 168 -12.98 6.88 -12.62
C GLN A 168 -13.54 5.46 -12.44
N ALA A 169 -14.60 5.15 -13.18
CA ALA A 169 -15.09 3.78 -13.33
C ALA A 169 -14.30 3.04 -14.44
N ALA A 170 -14.33 1.72 -14.42
CA ALA A 170 -13.71 0.92 -15.47
C ALA A 170 -14.21 1.33 -16.87
N ASN A 171 -13.28 1.69 -17.76
CA ASN A 171 -13.54 2.14 -19.13
C ASN A 171 -14.34 3.46 -19.26
N ALA A 172 -14.44 4.26 -18.20
CA ALA A 172 -15.02 5.59 -18.24
C ALA A 172 -13.96 6.70 -18.22
N SER A 173 -14.34 7.91 -18.65
CA SER A 173 -13.52 9.11 -18.46
C SER A 173 -13.49 9.50 -16.97
N PRO A 174 -12.39 10.10 -16.48
CA PRO A 174 -12.34 10.65 -15.14
C PRO A 174 -13.39 11.74 -14.93
N GLU A 175 -14.09 11.68 -13.81
CA GLU A 175 -15.05 12.68 -13.37
C GLU A 175 -14.52 13.40 -12.14
N THR A 176 -14.90 14.66 -11.98
CA THR A 176 -14.56 15.45 -10.79
C THR A 176 -15.84 15.82 -10.04
N LEU A 177 -15.77 15.73 -8.72
CA LEU A 177 -16.85 16.11 -7.83
C LEU A 177 -16.27 16.68 -6.53
N THR A 178 -17.07 17.49 -5.84
CA THR A 178 -16.69 18.10 -4.58
C THR A 178 -17.62 17.59 -3.49
N LEU A 179 -17.05 16.97 -2.46
CA LEU A 179 -17.82 16.41 -1.35
C LEU A 179 -17.87 17.38 -0.17
N PRO A 180 -19.05 17.69 0.39
CA PRO A 180 -19.11 18.40 1.66
C PRO A 180 -18.55 17.51 2.78
N GLN A 181 -17.94 18.13 3.79
CA GLN A 181 -17.40 17.39 4.92
C GLN A 181 -18.51 16.94 5.86
N LEU A 182 -18.44 15.67 6.26
CA LEU A 182 -19.27 15.17 7.34
C LEU A 182 -18.75 15.66 8.69
N GLY A 183 -19.63 16.28 9.47
CA GLY A 183 -19.43 16.51 10.89
C GLY A 183 -19.32 15.18 11.67
N ARG A 184 -19.03 15.28 12.97
CA ARG A 184 -18.80 14.11 13.86
C ARG A 184 -19.94 13.08 13.81
N PHE A 185 -21.18 13.55 13.74
CA PHE A 185 -22.40 12.73 13.65
C PHE A 185 -23.12 12.88 12.30
N GLY A 186 -22.48 13.55 11.34
CA GLY A 186 -23.05 13.73 10.01
C GLY A 186 -23.25 12.39 9.30
N ARG A 187 -24.33 12.29 8.55
CA ARG A 187 -24.59 11.17 7.65
C ARG A 187 -24.29 11.62 6.21
N PRO A 188 -23.82 10.72 5.34
CA PRO A 188 -23.74 11.00 3.92
C PRO A 188 -25.08 11.49 3.37
N ASP A 189 -25.02 12.36 2.36
CA ASP A 189 -26.22 12.77 1.63
C ASP A 189 -26.72 11.59 0.78
N ALA A 190 -27.98 11.21 0.96
CA ALA A 190 -28.60 10.10 0.25
C ALA A 190 -28.76 10.36 -1.26
N ALA A 191 -28.67 11.62 -1.70
CA ALA A 191 -28.68 11.98 -3.11
C ALA A 191 -27.34 11.73 -3.81
N LEU A 192 -26.24 11.55 -3.05
CA LEU A 192 -24.93 11.24 -3.64
C LEU A 192 -24.88 9.80 -4.17
N PRO A 193 -24.08 9.54 -5.21
CA PRO A 193 -23.78 8.17 -5.62
C PRO A 193 -23.28 7.30 -4.45
N PRO A 194 -23.58 5.99 -4.41
CA PRO A 194 -23.20 5.13 -3.28
C PRO A 194 -21.71 5.16 -2.92
N PHE A 195 -20.82 5.18 -3.92
CA PHE A 195 -19.36 5.26 -3.68
C PHE A 195 -18.96 6.58 -2.99
N ALA A 196 -19.58 7.70 -3.39
CA ALA A 196 -19.31 9.02 -2.82
C ALA A 196 -19.74 9.08 -1.36
N GLN A 197 -20.85 8.43 -1.00
CA GLN A 197 -21.29 8.30 0.39
C GLN A 197 -20.27 7.53 1.25
N ARG A 198 -19.75 6.41 0.74
CA ARG A 198 -18.71 5.62 1.41
C ARG A 198 -17.40 6.39 1.52
N LEU A 199 -17.00 7.09 0.47
CA LEU A 199 -15.81 7.94 0.45
C LEU A 199 -15.93 9.08 1.48
N GLN A 200 -17.08 9.73 1.63
CA GLN A 200 -17.27 10.73 2.69
C GLN A 200 -17.03 10.16 4.10
N MET A 201 -17.48 8.93 4.34
CA MET A 201 -17.22 8.25 5.62
C MET A 201 -15.73 7.95 5.79
N LEU A 202 -15.06 7.47 4.73
CA LEU A 202 -13.63 7.21 4.71
C LEU A 202 -12.83 8.49 5.03
N LEU A 203 -13.10 9.59 4.34
CA LEU A 203 -12.39 10.87 4.49
C LEU A 203 -12.59 11.48 5.88
N ARG A 204 -13.79 11.34 6.46
CA ARG A 204 -14.01 11.69 7.88
C ARG A 204 -13.12 10.85 8.80
N GLY A 205 -12.98 9.56 8.52
CA GLY A 205 -12.08 8.66 9.24
C GLY A 205 -10.62 9.11 9.12
N VAL A 206 -10.17 9.42 7.91
CA VAL A 206 -8.81 9.93 7.63
C VAL A 206 -8.54 11.19 8.46
N ARG A 207 -9.41 12.20 8.42
CA ARG A 207 -9.25 13.43 9.21
C ARG A 207 -9.17 13.16 10.72
N ARG A 208 -9.93 12.20 11.23
CA ARG A 208 -9.90 11.82 12.66
C ARG A 208 -8.61 11.10 13.05
N THR A 209 -8.06 10.27 12.16
CA THR A 209 -6.86 9.47 12.42
C THR A 209 -5.56 10.27 12.24
N PHE A 210 -5.53 11.17 11.26
CA PHE A 210 -4.32 11.86 10.84
C PHE A 210 -4.30 13.35 11.18
N GLY A 211 -5.41 13.93 11.64
CA GLY A 211 -5.51 15.31 12.07
C GLY A 211 -5.79 16.29 10.92
N GLY A 212 -5.77 17.59 11.23
CA GLY A 212 -6.24 18.67 10.34
C GLY A 212 -5.30 19.09 9.20
N GLY A 213 -4.26 18.31 8.91
CA GLY A 213 -3.39 18.54 7.74
C GLY A 213 -4.11 18.34 6.41
N VAL A 214 -3.40 18.62 5.31
CA VAL A 214 -3.88 18.32 3.95
C VAL A 214 -3.44 16.91 3.59
N TRP A 215 -4.41 16.03 3.34
CA TRP A 215 -4.17 14.63 3.01
C TRP A 215 -4.66 14.32 1.61
N GLN A 216 -3.81 13.68 0.81
CA GLN A 216 -4.24 13.03 -0.42
C GLN A 216 -4.43 11.55 -0.17
N VAL A 217 -5.59 11.04 -0.57
CA VAL A 217 -6.01 9.65 -0.42
C VAL A 217 -6.23 9.08 -1.81
N ASP A 218 -5.48 8.04 -2.18
CA ASP A 218 -5.83 7.21 -3.34
C ASP A 218 -6.69 6.05 -2.83
N TRP A 219 -7.85 5.87 -3.46
CA TRP A 219 -8.91 5.00 -2.97
C TRP A 219 -9.48 4.12 -4.07
N LEU A 220 -10.01 2.97 -3.64
CA LEU A 220 -10.76 2.03 -4.47
C LEU A 220 -12.10 1.75 -3.81
N ASP A 221 -13.16 1.66 -4.59
CA ASP A 221 -14.48 1.26 -4.13
C ASP A 221 -14.92 0.00 -4.87
N ASP A 222 -15.23 -1.06 -4.12
CA ASP A 222 -15.63 -2.38 -4.65
C ASP A 222 -17.16 -2.56 -4.70
N GLY A 223 -17.91 -1.46 -4.63
CA GLY A 223 -19.37 -1.46 -4.51
C GLY A 223 -19.89 -1.60 -3.09
N ARG A 224 -19.06 -2.02 -2.12
CA ARG A 224 -19.44 -2.25 -0.71
C ARG A 224 -18.61 -1.44 0.27
N ILE A 225 -17.31 -1.37 0.05
CA ILE A 225 -16.32 -0.72 0.90
C ILE A 225 -15.46 0.22 0.04
N CYS A 226 -15.21 1.41 0.57
CA CYS A 226 -14.22 2.33 0.02
C CYS A 226 -12.92 2.17 0.80
N TRP A 227 -11.90 1.65 0.13
CA TRP A 227 -10.61 1.24 0.65
C TRP A 227 -9.53 2.30 0.41
N ILE A 228 -8.62 2.46 1.37
CA ILE A 228 -7.40 3.26 1.21
C ILE A 228 -6.31 2.39 0.58
N ILE A 229 -5.76 2.84 -0.54
CA ILE A 229 -4.61 2.17 -1.20
C ILE A 229 -3.32 2.95 -1.00
N GLN A 230 -3.41 4.27 -0.84
CA GLN A 230 -2.28 5.11 -0.51
C GLN A 230 -2.76 6.37 0.22
N LEU A 231 -1.91 6.85 1.13
CA LEU A 231 -2.11 8.11 1.84
C LEU A 231 -0.79 8.86 1.86
N HIS A 232 -0.82 10.17 1.64
CA HIS A 232 0.34 11.04 1.89
C HIS A 232 -0.11 12.45 2.27
N ALA A 233 0.73 13.13 3.05
CA ALA A 233 0.54 14.54 3.36
C ALA A 233 0.91 15.39 2.14
N ARG A 234 0.14 16.45 1.87
CA ARG A 234 0.51 17.48 0.89
C ARG A 234 1.12 18.66 1.61
N SER A 235 2.29 19.11 1.16
CA SER A 235 2.79 20.44 1.51
C SER A 235 1.91 21.48 0.82
N ILE A 236 1.51 22.52 1.59
CA ILE A 236 0.84 23.71 1.07
C ILE A 236 1.89 24.64 0.47
#